data_AF-A0A2H0ANJ9-F1
#
_entry.id   AF-A0A2H0ANJ9-F1
#
_cell.length_a   1.000
_cell.length_b   1.000
_cell.length_c   1.000
_cell.angle_alpha   90.00
_cell.angle_beta   90.00
_cell.angle_gamma   90.00
#
_symmetry.space_group_name_H-M   'P 1'
#
loop_
_entity.id
_entity.type
_entity.pdbx_description
1 polymer ?
#
loop_
_entity_poly.entity_id
_entity_poly.type
_entity_poly.pdbx_seq_one_letter_code
_entity_poly.pdbx_strand_id
1 'polypeptide(L)'
;MATMHSYTKYENRVVPGLRQNLNKSESPEDVRNFFAHAARELLDSVMEGVTQIGYEDIALLPGSDPPYVLSDRLTGLEAFKSVWNSSDLAQVLARIAEPAVRRYKYLQKNLERTEAKIRM
;
A
#
# COMPACT_ATOMS: atom_id res chain seq x y z
N MET A 1 -5.12 -13.81 27.62
CA MET A 1 -5.81 -13.15 26.50
C MET A 1 -4.76 -12.45 25.68
N ALA A 2 -4.53 -12.86 24.43
CA ALA A 2 -3.54 -12.22 23.57
C ALA A 2 -4.12 -10.88 23.09
N THR A 3 -3.56 -9.78 23.56
CA THR A 3 -3.93 -8.42 23.14
C THR A 3 -3.45 -8.20 21.71
N MET A 4 -4.30 -8.50 20.73
CA MET A 4 -4.01 -8.19 19.33
C MET A 4 -4.05 -6.67 19.18
N HIS A 5 -2.91 -6.07 18.82
CA HIS A 5 -2.83 -4.62 18.65
C HIS A 5 -3.56 -4.25 17.36
N SER A 6 -4.64 -3.47 17.47
CA SER A 6 -5.35 -3.00 16.28
C SER A 6 -4.76 -1.69 15.79
N TYR A 7 -4.26 -1.71 14.56
CA TYR A 7 -3.71 -0.57 13.85
C TYR A 7 -4.76 0.14 12.98
N THR A 8 -6.05 -0.19 13.12
CA THR A 8 -7.17 0.51 12.48
C THR A 8 -7.16 2.03 12.73
N LYS A 9 -6.60 2.48 13.86
CA LYS A 9 -6.42 3.92 14.14
C LYS A 9 -5.49 4.61 13.13
N TYR A 10 -4.46 3.91 12.65
CA TYR A 10 -3.52 4.41 11.65
C TYR A 10 -4.14 4.34 10.25
N GLU A 11 -4.93 3.29 9.96
CA GLU A 11 -5.75 3.20 8.75
C GLU A 11 -6.60 4.47 8.56
N ASN A 12 -7.36 4.86 9.59
CA ASN A 12 -8.23 6.04 9.52
C ASN A 12 -7.48 7.36 9.30
N ARG A 13 -6.18 7.42 9.57
CA ARG A 13 -5.34 8.59 9.29
C ARG A 13 -4.87 8.63 7.83
N VAL A 14 -4.44 7.50 7.29
CA VAL A 14 -3.85 7.44 5.94
C VAL A 14 -4.90 7.30 4.83
N VAL A 15 -6.03 6.65 5.11
CA VAL A 15 -7.08 6.37 4.11
C VAL A 15 -7.67 7.64 3.47
N PRO A 16 -8.02 8.70 4.22
CA PRO A 16 -8.54 9.93 3.61
C PRO A 16 -7.55 10.59 2.64
N GLY A 17 -6.27 10.66 3.03
CA GLY A 17 -5.19 11.20 2.19
C GLY A 17 -4.98 10.34 0.94
N LEU A 18 -4.91 9.01 1.12
CA LEU A 18 -4.81 8.07 0.02
C LEU A 18 -5.99 8.22 -0.96
N ARG A 19 -7.23 8.27 -0.48
CA ARG A 19 -8.41 8.45 -1.35
C ARG A 19 -8.34 9.75 -2.15
N GLN A 20 -7.91 10.85 -1.53
CA GLN A 20 -7.75 12.11 -2.24
C GLN A 20 -6.69 12.00 -3.34
N ASN A 21 -5.55 11.36 -3.03
CA ASN A 21 -4.47 11.16 -3.99
C ASN A 21 -4.88 10.23 -5.14
N LEU A 22 -5.57 9.11 -4.84
CA LEU A 22 -6.11 8.19 -5.85
C LEU A 22 -7.15 8.86 -6.76
N ASN A 23 -7.92 9.84 -6.26
CA ASN A 23 -8.84 10.60 -7.11
C ASN A 23 -8.10 11.54 -8.07
N LYS A 24 -6.93 12.04 -7.66
CA LYS A 24 -6.06 12.91 -8.46
C LYS A 24 -5.11 12.14 -9.39
N SER A 25 -4.96 10.82 -9.21
CA SER A 25 -4.06 10.00 -10.02
C SER A 25 -4.52 9.97 -11.48
N GLU A 26 -3.61 10.28 -12.39
CA GLU A 26 -3.86 10.27 -13.83
C GLU A 26 -3.29 9.01 -14.48
N SER A 27 -2.27 8.40 -13.86
CA SER A 27 -1.61 7.20 -14.36
C SER A 27 -1.61 6.03 -13.35
N PRO A 28 -1.43 4.78 -13.82
CA PRO A 28 -1.22 3.64 -12.94
C PRO A 28 0.05 3.78 -12.07
N GLU A 29 1.06 4.51 -12.54
CA GLU A 29 2.28 4.78 -11.77
C GLU A 29 2.02 5.71 -10.58
N ASP A 30 1.20 6.75 -10.74
CA ASP A 30 0.78 7.62 -9.65
C ASP A 30 0.11 6.83 -8.53
N VAL A 31 -0.75 5.88 -8.90
CA VAL A 31 -1.43 5.00 -7.95
C VAL A 31 -0.45 4.16 -7.15
N ARG A 32 0.61 3.64 -7.78
CA ARG A 32 1.66 2.88 -7.09
C ARG A 32 2.41 3.78 -6.11
N ASN A 33 2.78 4.99 -6.53
CA ASN A 33 3.49 5.96 -5.69
C ASN A 33 2.65 6.40 -4.49
N PHE A 34 1.35 6.68 -4.69
CA PHE A 34 0.45 7.06 -3.62
C PHE A 34 0.20 5.93 -2.62
N PHE A 35 0.08 4.69 -3.10
CA PHE A 35 0.00 3.53 -2.23
C PHE A 35 1.29 3.36 -1.42
N ALA A 36 2.46 3.39 -2.07
CA ALA A 36 3.75 3.23 -1.40
C ALA A 36 3.95 4.31 -0.32
N HIS A 37 3.57 5.55 -0.60
CA HIS A 37 3.60 6.64 0.38
C HIS A 37 2.67 6.38 1.58
N ALA A 38 1.40 6.07 1.34
CA ALA A 38 0.44 5.83 2.43
C ALA A 38 0.82 4.61 3.28
N ALA A 39 1.30 3.55 2.64
CA ALA A 39 1.74 2.35 3.33
C ALA A 39 3.03 2.58 4.12
N ARG A 40 3.97 3.37 3.57
CA ARG A 40 5.15 3.84 4.30
C ARG A 40 4.77 4.65 5.53
N GLU A 41 3.89 5.65 5.42
CA GLU A 41 3.45 6.46 6.57
C GLU A 41 2.81 5.59 7.67
N LEU A 42 2.02 4.60 7.28
CA LEU A 42 1.43 3.66 8.21
C LEU A 42 2.50 2.82 8.91
N LEU A 43 3.42 2.23 8.16
CA LEU A 43 4.51 1.42 8.70
C LEU A 43 5.43 2.24 9.61
N ASP A 44 5.78 3.45 9.21
CA ASP A 44 6.61 4.37 9.99
C ASP A 44 5.94 4.75 11.32
N SER A 45 4.61 4.98 11.27
CA SER A 45 3.80 5.26 12.46
C SER A 45 3.66 4.06 13.40
N VAL A 46 3.64 2.84 12.85
CA VAL A 46 3.53 1.58 13.60
C VAL A 46 4.87 1.20 14.22
N MET A 47 5.96 1.42 13.50
CA MET A 47 7.32 1.15 13.95
C MET A 47 7.85 2.26 14.87
N GLU A 48 7.10 3.34 15.10
CA GLU A 48 7.51 4.50 15.92
C GLU A 48 8.92 5.03 15.59
N GLY A 49 9.34 4.95 14.32
CA GLY A 49 10.68 5.34 13.88
C GLY A 49 11.82 4.39 14.28
N VAL A 50 11.53 3.20 14.82
CA VAL A 50 12.52 2.13 15.10
C VAL A 50 13.29 1.73 13.84
N THR A 51 12.68 1.86 12.67
CA THR A 51 13.35 1.65 11.38
C THR A 51 12.81 2.58 10.32
N GLN A 52 13.72 3.12 9.51
CA GLN A 52 13.38 3.91 8.33
C GLN A 52 12.85 3.01 7.21
N ILE A 53 11.54 3.15 6.93
CA ILE A 53 10.86 2.48 5.83
C ILE A 53 11.12 3.24 4.53
N GLY A 54 11.70 2.58 3.54
CA GLY A 54 11.93 3.12 2.19
C GLY A 54 10.70 2.97 1.29
N TYR A 55 10.68 3.72 0.18
CA TYR A 55 9.64 3.54 -0.86
C TYR A 55 9.79 2.23 -1.62
N GLU A 56 11.02 1.69 -1.69
CA GLU A 56 11.30 0.37 -2.27
C GLU A 56 10.93 -0.80 -1.35
N ASP A 57 10.68 -0.52 -0.07
CA ASP A 57 10.33 -1.56 0.90
C ASP A 57 8.88 -2.03 0.78
N ILE A 58 8.04 -1.28 0.06
CA ILE A 58 6.63 -1.62 -0.16
C ILE A 58 6.16 -1.17 -1.53
N ALA A 59 5.56 -2.10 -2.28
CA ALA A 59 5.04 -1.82 -3.61
C ALA A 59 3.65 -2.41 -3.80
N LEU A 60 2.80 -1.68 -4.54
CA LEU A 60 1.50 -2.18 -4.97
C LEU A 60 1.72 -3.19 -6.10
N LEU A 61 1.24 -4.42 -5.92
CA LEU A 61 1.34 -5.46 -6.92
C LEU A 61 -0.08 -5.91 -7.34
N PRO A 62 -0.74 -5.13 -8.22
CA PRO A 62 -2.09 -5.42 -8.66
C PRO A 62 -2.10 -6.73 -9.47
N GLY A 63 -2.69 -7.78 -8.91
CA GLY A 63 -2.71 -9.12 -9.49
C GLY A 63 -2.13 -10.22 -8.59
N SER A 64 -1.49 -9.84 -7.48
CA SER A 64 -1.10 -10.76 -6.41
C SER A 64 -2.15 -10.78 -5.28
N ASP A 65 -2.14 -11.85 -4.48
CA ASP A 65 -2.89 -11.95 -3.22
C ASP A 65 -1.92 -12.30 -2.08
N PRO A 66 -1.63 -11.37 -1.15
CA PRO A 66 -2.19 -10.02 -1.03
C PRO A 66 -1.72 -9.07 -2.16
N PRO A 67 -2.46 -7.98 -2.48
CA PRO A 67 -2.18 -7.12 -3.63
C PRO A 67 -1.01 -6.13 -3.43
N TYR A 68 -0.02 -6.52 -2.64
CA TYR A 68 1.16 -5.75 -2.33
C TYR A 68 2.33 -6.69 -2.05
N VAL A 69 3.54 -6.17 -2.20
CA VAL A 69 4.77 -6.88 -1.86
C VAL A 69 5.58 -6.02 -0.89
N LEU A 70 6.26 -6.71 0.02
CA LEU A 70 7.19 -6.13 0.98
C LEU A 70 8.60 -6.58 0.62
N SER A 71 9.61 -5.74 0.86
CA SER A 71 10.99 -6.12 0.62
C SER A 71 11.47 -7.19 1.60
N ASP A 72 12.45 -7.98 1.17
CA ASP A 72 13.16 -8.93 2.04
C ASP A 72 13.87 -8.21 3.20
N ARG A 73 14.30 -6.97 2.97
CA ARG A 73 14.88 -6.12 4.02
C ARG A 73 13.86 -5.87 5.14
N LEU A 74 12.65 -5.44 4.80
CA LEU A 74 11.61 -5.14 5.79
C LEU A 74 11.14 -6.41 6.51
N THR A 75 10.85 -7.46 5.74
CA THR A 75 10.40 -8.74 6.28
C THR A 75 11.50 -9.48 7.05
N GLY A 76 12.77 -9.16 6.83
CA GLY A 76 13.92 -9.69 7.56
C GLY A 76 14.10 -9.11 8.96
N LEU A 77 13.53 -7.93 9.25
CA LEU A 77 13.68 -7.25 10.54
C LEU A 77 12.86 -7.95 11.63
N GLU A 78 13.52 -8.27 12.74
CA GLU A 78 12.86 -8.92 13.88
C GLU A 78 11.77 -8.04 14.51
N ALA A 79 12.02 -6.72 14.59
CA ALA A 79 11.04 -5.74 15.03
C ALA A 79 9.77 -5.76 14.15
N PHE A 80 9.95 -5.82 12.83
CA PHE A 80 8.83 -5.90 11.90
C PHE A 80 8.07 -7.22 12.02
N LYS A 81 8.78 -8.35 12.11
CA LYS A 81 8.15 -9.68 12.29
C LYS A 81 7.33 -9.75 13.58
N SER A 82 7.85 -9.18 14.67
CA SER A 82 7.15 -9.15 15.96
C SER A 82 5.83 -8.40 15.84
N VAL A 83 5.85 -7.20 15.24
CA VAL A 83 4.65 -6.40 14.97
C VAL A 83 3.70 -7.13 14.03
N TRP A 84 4.21 -7.65 12.91
CA TRP A 84 3.42 -8.33 11.89
C TRP A 84 2.63 -9.52 12.43
N ASN A 85 3.26 -10.34 13.28
CA ASN A 85 2.63 -11.53 13.85
C ASN A 85 1.72 -11.22 15.05
N SER A 86 1.92 -10.10 15.72
CA SER A 86 1.15 -9.72 16.93
C SER A 86 -0.01 -8.76 16.66
N SER A 87 -0.25 -8.39 15.40
CA SER A 87 -1.20 -7.34 15.02
C SER A 87 -2.04 -7.63 13.78
N ASP A 88 -2.99 -6.75 13.50
CA ASP A 88 -3.82 -6.75 12.29
C ASP A 88 -3.18 -5.99 11.10
N LEU A 89 -1.87 -5.71 11.15
CA LEU A 89 -1.16 -4.90 10.15
C LEU A 89 -1.35 -5.41 8.72
N ALA A 90 -1.31 -6.73 8.52
CA ALA A 90 -1.52 -7.36 7.22
C ALA A 90 -2.93 -7.08 6.66
N GLN A 91 -3.95 -7.11 7.53
CA GLN A 91 -5.34 -6.82 7.15
C GLN A 91 -5.53 -5.33 6.85
N VAL A 92 -4.93 -4.45 7.66
CA VAL A 92 -4.98 -3.01 7.45
C VAL A 92 -4.34 -2.64 6.12
N LEU A 93 -3.15 -3.18 5.80
CA LEU A 93 -2.51 -2.96 4.51
C LEU A 93 -3.35 -3.47 3.34
N ALA A 94 -3.99 -4.63 3.47
CA ALA A 94 -4.88 -5.16 2.43
C ALA A 94 -6.08 -4.23 2.16
N ARG A 95 -6.70 -3.68 3.22
CA ARG A 95 -7.82 -2.72 3.09
C ARG A 95 -7.40 -1.42 2.41
N ILE A 96 -6.19 -0.93 2.70
CA ILE A 96 -5.64 0.28 2.08
C ILE A 96 -5.24 0.01 0.63
N ALA A 97 -4.75 -1.18 0.31
CA ALA A 97 -4.39 -1.59 -1.04
C ALA A 97 -5.62 -1.75 -1.96
N GLU A 98 -6.75 -2.21 -1.42
CA GLU A 98 -7.95 -2.49 -2.21
C GLU A 98 -8.45 -1.31 -3.09
N PRO A 99 -8.65 -0.07 -2.57
CA PRO A 99 -9.02 1.07 -3.41
C PRO A 99 -7.91 1.45 -4.41
N ALA A 100 -6.63 1.28 -4.05
CA ALA A 100 -5.51 1.54 -4.95
C ALA A 100 -5.51 0.56 -6.14
N VAL A 101 -5.70 -0.75 -5.90
CA VAL A 101 -5.82 -1.76 -6.97
C VAL A 101 -6.97 -1.45 -7.90
N ARG A 102 -8.14 -1.05 -7.36
CA ARG A 102 -9.32 -0.71 -8.17
C ARG A 102 -9.02 0.48 -9.09
N ARG A 103 -8.39 1.53 -8.55
CA ARG A 103 -7.99 2.72 -9.33
C ARG A 103 -6.92 2.37 -10.38
N TYR A 104 -5.92 1.58 -10.01
CA TYR A 104 -4.88 1.10 -10.91
C TYR A 104 -5.48 0.37 -12.11
N LYS A 105 -6.34 -0.64 -11.87
CA LYS A 105 -7.01 -1.41 -12.92
C LYS A 105 -7.88 -0.55 -13.83
N TYR A 106 -8.53 0.48 -13.27
CA TYR A 106 -9.33 1.43 -14.05
C TYR A 106 -8.45 2.25 -15.01
N LEU A 107 -7.34 2.79 -14.53
CA LEU A 107 -6.42 3.59 -15.34
C LEU A 107 -5.68 2.74 -16.39
N GLN A 108 -5.26 1.53 -16.03
CA GLN A 108 -4.59 0.61 -16.95
C GLN A 108 -5.47 0.27 -18.17
N LYS A 109 -6.76 -0.04 -17.94
CA LYS A 109 -7.71 -0.28 -19.03
C LYS A 109 -7.90 0.92 -19.97
N ASN A 110 -7.81 2.14 -19.43
CA ASN A 110 -7.91 3.34 -20.24
C ASN A 110 -6.64 3.60 -21.06
N LEU A 111 -5.47 3.30 -20.50
CA LEU A 111 -4.20 3.39 -21.22
C LEU A 111 -4.16 2.43 -22.41
N GLU A 112 -4.53 1.16 -22.20
CA GLU A 112 -4.61 0.13 -23.26
C GLU A 112 -5.52 0.57 -24.43
N ARG A 113 -6.66 1.23 -24.13
CA ARG A 113 -7.57 1.78 -25.14
C ARG A 113 -6.99 2.97 -25.90
N THR A 114 -6.09 3.72 -25.27
CA THR A 114 -5.49 4.92 -25.84
C THR A 114 -4.33 4.55 -26.76
N GLU A 115 -3.49 3.60 -26.36
CA GLU A 115 -2.42 3.05 -27.22
C GLU A 115 -2.97 2.34 -28.46
N ALA A 116 -4.11 1.65 -28.33
CA ALA A 116 -4.77 0.99 -29.46
C ALA A 116 -5.24 1.98 -30.55
N LYS A 117 -5.48 3.26 -30.22
CA LYS A 117 -5.90 4.29 -31.18
C LYS A 117 -4.75 4.96 -31.92
N ILE A 118 -3.52 4.89 -31.40
CA ILE A 118 -2.34 5.56 -32.01
C ILE A 118 -1.66 4.63 -33.05
N ARG A 119 -1.97 3.32 -33.03
CA ARG A 119 -1.40 2.32 -33.95
C ARG A 119 -2.27 1.97 -35.16
N MET A 120 -3.36 2.71 -35.43
CA MET A 120 -4.18 2.57 -36.65
C MET A 120 -3.93 3.72 -37.61
#